data_AF-A0A9D2ARF2-F1
#
_entry.id   AF-A0A9D2ARF2-F1
#
_cell.length_a   1.000
_cell.length_b   1.000
_cell.length_c   1.000
_cell.angle_alpha   90.00
_cell.angle_beta   90.00
_cell.angle_gamma   90.00
#
_symmetry.space_group_name_H-M   'P 1'
#
loop_
_entity.id
_entity.type
_entity.pdbx_description
1 polymer ?
#
loop_
_entity_poly.entity_id
_entity_poly.type
_entity_poly.pdbx_seq_one_letter_code
_entity_poly.pdbx_strand_id
1 'polypeptide(L)'
;YGFPLELTVEMAKERGYSVDEAGFDAAFKEHQEKSHAAVAAGEFKGGLADTGAATTRLHTATHLLNAALKVVLSPDVNQKGSNITPERLRFDFNFPRPMTAEEIRAVEDLVNEKIAENIPVVFEEMPYERARAEGIVGVFDNKYGDVVKTYSIGGFSREMCGGPHAARTGELGHFRIVKEQSSSSGVRRIKAVLE
;
A
#
# COMPACT_ATOMS: atom_id res chain seq x y z
N TYR A 1 2.06 -8.98 -14.82
CA TYR A 1 1.01 -8.38 -15.66
C TYR A 1 -0.41 -8.69 -15.19
N GLY A 2 -0.60 -9.55 -14.18
CA GLY A 2 -1.94 -9.80 -13.61
C GLY A 2 -2.88 -10.58 -14.52
N PHE A 3 -2.37 -11.09 -15.65
CA PHE A 3 -3.10 -11.95 -16.56
C PHE A 3 -3.23 -13.36 -15.95
N PRO A 4 -4.42 -13.97 -16.01
CA PRO A 4 -4.58 -15.38 -15.66
C PRO A 4 -3.68 -16.28 -16.52
N LEU A 5 -3.15 -17.35 -15.93
CA LEU A 5 -2.36 -18.34 -16.67
C LEU A 5 -3.17 -18.94 -17.81
N GLU A 6 -4.43 -19.28 -17.56
CA GLU A 6 -5.37 -19.86 -18.54
C GLU A 6 -5.46 -19.01 -19.82
N LEU A 7 -5.61 -17.69 -19.67
CA LEU A 7 -5.68 -16.78 -20.82
C LEU A 7 -4.34 -16.70 -21.57
N THR A 8 -3.22 -16.82 -20.84
CA THR A 8 -1.88 -16.86 -21.43
C THR A 8 -1.66 -18.13 -22.24
N VAL A 9 -2.15 -19.28 -21.74
CA VAL A 9 -2.12 -20.57 -22.43
C VAL A 9 -2.96 -20.54 -23.71
N GLU A 10 -4.19 -20.01 -23.64
CA GLU A 10 -5.05 -19.86 -24.82
C GLU A 10 -4.39 -19.00 -25.91
N MET A 11 -3.90 -17.80 -25.55
CA MET A 11 -3.28 -16.88 -26.49
C MET A 11 -1.97 -17.43 -27.09
N ALA A 12 -1.19 -18.17 -26.31
CA ALA A 12 0.03 -18.83 -26.81
C ALA A 12 -0.32 -19.90 -27.85
N LYS A 13 -1.35 -20.71 -27.57
CA LYS A 13 -1.82 -21.77 -28.46
C LYS A 13 -2.34 -21.23 -29.79
N GLU A 14 -3.09 -20.12 -29.79
CA GLU A 14 -3.54 -19.44 -31.02
C GLU A 14 -2.38 -19.03 -31.94
N ARG A 15 -1.20 -18.78 -31.35
CA ARG A 15 0.02 -18.37 -32.06
C ARG A 15 0.99 -19.52 -32.32
N GLY A 16 0.59 -20.77 -32.02
CA GLY A 16 1.42 -21.96 -32.22
C GLY A 16 2.54 -22.14 -31.20
N TYR A 17 2.47 -21.46 -30.05
CA TYR A 17 3.41 -21.63 -28.93
C TYR A 17 2.81 -22.52 -27.84
N SER A 18 3.67 -23.18 -27.07
CA SER A 18 3.33 -23.85 -25.82
C SER A 18 3.78 -23.02 -24.62
N VAL A 19 3.14 -23.22 -23.47
CA VAL A 19 3.49 -22.59 -22.20
C VAL A 19 4.02 -23.67 -21.25
N ASP A 20 5.09 -23.36 -20.52
CA ASP A 20 5.59 -24.21 -19.45
C ASP A 20 4.77 -23.97 -18.17
N GLU A 21 3.61 -24.62 -18.09
CA GLU A 21 2.70 -24.52 -16.95
C GLU A 21 3.35 -25.06 -15.65
N ALA A 22 4.10 -26.14 -15.74
CA ALA A 22 4.81 -26.72 -14.59
C ALA A 22 5.89 -25.78 -14.04
N GLY A 23 6.66 -25.14 -14.92
CA GLY A 23 7.64 -24.12 -14.54
C GLY A 23 6.98 -22.88 -13.92
N PHE A 24 5.84 -22.45 -14.46
CA PHE A 24 5.05 -21.37 -13.87
C PHE A 24 4.58 -21.72 -12.46
N ASP A 25 3.99 -22.91 -12.26
CA ASP A 25 3.48 -23.35 -10.96
C ASP A 25 4.59 -23.44 -9.92
N ALA A 26 5.76 -23.96 -10.29
CA ALA A 26 6.92 -24.03 -9.43
C ALA A 26 7.39 -22.62 -9.00
N ALA A 27 7.54 -21.69 -9.96
CA ALA A 27 7.94 -20.32 -9.69
C ALA A 27 6.88 -19.53 -8.88
N PHE A 28 5.59 -19.80 -9.14
CA PHE A 28 4.48 -19.20 -8.42
C PHE A 28 4.46 -19.66 -6.96
N LYS A 29 4.64 -20.97 -6.74
CA LYS A 29 4.75 -21.56 -5.41
C LYS A 29 5.97 -21.03 -4.65
N GLU A 30 7.13 -20.95 -5.30
CA GLU A 30 8.34 -20.36 -4.70
C GLU A 30 8.11 -18.90 -4.30
N HIS A 31 7.44 -18.11 -5.15
CA HIS A 31 7.08 -16.73 -4.83
C HIS A 31 6.09 -16.64 -3.65
N GLN A 32 5.08 -17.53 -3.60
CA GLN A 32 4.17 -17.63 -2.46
C GLN A 32 4.93 -17.99 -1.19
N GLU A 33 5.79 -19.00 -1.22
CA GLU A 33 6.59 -19.44 -0.07
C GLU A 33 7.50 -18.32 0.44
N LYS A 34 8.18 -17.60 -0.46
CA LYS A 34 8.96 -16.39 -0.11
C LYS A 34 8.08 -15.31 0.55
N SER A 35 6.89 -15.08 0.03
CA SER A 35 5.93 -14.13 0.60
C SER A 35 5.41 -14.58 1.97
N HIS A 36 5.16 -15.88 2.17
CA HIS A 36 4.70 -16.46 3.42
C HIS A 36 5.80 -16.54 4.48
N ALA A 37 7.03 -16.88 4.11
CA ALA A 37 8.17 -16.93 5.02
C ALA A 37 8.48 -15.54 5.62
N ALA A 38 8.42 -14.48 4.82
CA ALA A 38 8.56 -13.10 5.28
C ALA A 38 7.44 -12.68 6.26
N VAL A 39 6.25 -13.28 6.16
CA VAL A 39 5.16 -13.06 7.14
C VAL A 39 5.38 -13.86 8.43
N ALA A 40 5.81 -15.13 8.31
CA ALA A 40 5.98 -16.04 9.44
C ALA A 40 7.14 -15.68 10.37
N ALA A 41 8.17 -14.98 9.87
CA ALA A 41 9.28 -14.47 10.68
C ALA A 41 8.91 -13.24 11.55
N GLY A 42 7.64 -12.80 11.55
CA GLY A 42 7.22 -11.57 12.23
C GLY A 42 7.67 -10.29 11.50
N GLU A 43 8.25 -10.43 10.31
CA GLU A 43 8.77 -9.32 9.50
C GLU A 43 7.71 -8.67 8.59
N PHE A 44 6.43 -8.90 8.84
CA PHE A 44 5.36 -8.30 8.06
C PHE A 44 5.24 -6.79 8.35
N LYS A 45 6.11 -6.01 7.71
CA LYS A 45 6.22 -4.56 7.85
C LYS A 45 5.32 -3.83 6.84
N GLY A 46 4.09 -4.31 6.62
CA GLY A 46 3.10 -3.61 5.79
C GLY A 46 3.48 -3.40 4.30
N GLY A 47 4.40 -4.19 3.76
CA GLY A 47 4.85 -4.09 2.36
C GLY A 47 6.17 -3.34 2.15
N LEU A 48 6.89 -2.98 3.21
CA LEU A 48 8.24 -2.42 3.15
C LEU A 48 9.29 -3.44 2.68
N ALA A 49 10.17 -3.03 1.77
CA ALA A 49 11.31 -3.81 1.31
C ALA A 49 12.47 -3.80 2.32
N ASP A 50 12.61 -2.73 3.11
CA ASP A 50 13.61 -2.58 4.17
C ASP A 50 13.12 -1.64 5.28
N THR A 51 14.01 -1.26 6.22
CA THR A 51 13.74 -0.28 7.28
C THR A 51 14.65 0.94 7.21
N GLY A 52 15.18 1.25 6.03
CA GLY A 52 15.98 2.45 5.80
C GLY A 52 15.15 3.73 5.91
N ALA A 53 15.82 4.87 6.07
CA ALA A 53 15.15 6.16 6.23
C ALA A 53 14.25 6.54 5.03
N ALA A 54 14.68 6.24 3.79
CA ALA A 54 13.89 6.51 2.60
C ALA A 54 12.59 5.71 2.56
N THR A 55 12.68 4.39 2.78
CA THR A 55 11.54 3.47 2.88
C THR A 55 10.60 3.87 4.02
N THR A 56 11.15 4.30 5.15
CA THR A 56 10.39 4.78 6.32
C THR A 56 9.60 6.06 6.00
N ARG A 57 10.17 7.01 5.26
CA ARG A 57 9.45 8.20 4.79
C ARG A 57 8.34 7.86 3.80
N LEU A 58 8.64 7.00 2.82
CA LEU A 58 7.65 6.52 1.86
C LEU A 58 6.53 5.71 2.52
N HIS A 59 6.82 5.06 3.65
CA HIS A 59 5.78 4.43 4.46
C HIS A 59 4.82 5.46 5.03
N THR A 60 5.32 6.50 5.72
CA THR A 60 4.48 7.61 6.19
C THR A 60 3.70 8.26 5.03
N ALA A 61 4.33 8.45 3.87
CA ALA A 61 3.65 8.98 2.68
C ALA A 61 2.50 8.07 2.19
N THR A 62 2.63 6.75 2.38
CA THR A 62 1.56 5.79 2.04
C THR A 62 0.32 6.00 2.92
N HIS A 63 0.49 6.27 4.22
CA HIS A 63 -0.61 6.60 5.14
C HIS A 63 -1.31 7.90 4.75
N LEU A 64 -0.54 8.93 4.38
CA LEU A 64 -1.09 10.18 3.86
C LEU A 64 -1.87 9.97 2.56
N LEU A 65 -1.31 9.19 1.63
CA LEU A 65 -1.96 8.86 0.36
C LEU A 65 -3.28 8.12 0.58
N ASN A 66 -3.32 7.12 1.46
CA ASN A 66 -4.53 6.37 1.75
C ASN A 66 -5.64 7.27 2.31
N ALA A 67 -5.32 8.13 3.28
CA ALA A 67 -6.24 9.12 3.82
C ALA A 67 -6.71 10.13 2.75
N ALA A 68 -5.78 10.65 1.93
CA ALA A 68 -6.11 11.59 0.86
C ALA A 68 -7.05 10.97 -0.19
N LEU A 69 -6.83 9.71 -0.59
CA LEU A 69 -7.72 9.00 -1.50
C LEU A 69 -9.13 8.85 -0.92
N LYS A 70 -9.25 8.58 0.39
CA LYS A 70 -10.54 8.50 1.07
C LYS A 70 -11.28 9.84 1.07
N VAL A 71 -10.57 10.94 1.26
CA VAL A 71 -11.13 12.30 1.26
C VAL A 71 -11.55 12.74 -0.14
N VAL A 72 -10.69 12.53 -1.14
CA VAL A 72 -10.91 13.05 -2.50
C VAL A 72 -11.86 12.17 -3.31
N LEU A 73 -11.77 10.85 -3.17
CA LEU A 73 -12.54 9.92 -4.02
C LEU A 73 -13.78 9.39 -3.32
N SER A 74 -13.60 8.71 -2.18
CA SER A 74 -14.69 8.12 -1.38
C SER A 74 -14.14 7.49 -0.10
N PRO A 75 -14.86 7.59 1.04
CA PRO A 75 -14.48 6.90 2.28
C PRO A 75 -14.36 5.38 2.12
N ASP A 76 -15.03 4.79 1.12
CA ASP A 76 -15.02 3.36 0.81
C ASP A 76 -13.76 2.90 0.06
N VAL A 77 -12.84 3.81 -0.25
CA VAL A 77 -11.51 3.44 -0.74
C VAL A 77 -10.77 2.67 0.34
N ASN A 78 -10.32 1.47 0.01
CA ASN A 78 -9.57 0.59 0.89
C ASN A 78 -8.35 0.02 0.16
N GLN A 79 -7.25 -0.13 0.90
CA GLN A 79 -6.04 -0.73 0.37
C GLN A 79 -6.29 -2.19 -0.06
N LYS A 80 -5.83 -2.53 -1.27
CA LYS A 80 -5.82 -3.89 -1.84
C LYS A 80 -4.41 -4.44 -2.02
N GLY A 81 -3.39 -3.60 -1.90
CA GLY A 81 -1.99 -4.01 -1.97
C GLY A 81 -1.05 -2.84 -1.74
N SER A 82 0.11 -3.11 -1.18
CA SER A 82 1.19 -2.11 -1.03
C SER A 82 2.55 -2.76 -1.27
N ASN A 83 3.49 -2.00 -1.82
CA ASN A 83 4.89 -2.36 -1.89
C ASN A 83 5.74 -1.09 -1.91
N ILE A 84 6.66 -0.97 -0.96
CA ILE A 84 7.46 0.23 -0.75
C ILE A 84 8.93 -0.17 -0.80
N THR A 85 9.70 0.53 -1.63
CA THR A 85 11.16 0.41 -1.73
C THR A 85 11.79 1.77 -1.42
N PRO A 86 13.12 1.88 -1.27
CA PRO A 86 13.77 3.18 -1.06
C PRO A 86 13.47 4.21 -2.15
N GLU A 87 13.18 3.76 -3.36
CA GLU A 87 13.00 4.62 -4.54
C GLU A 87 11.55 4.99 -4.81
N ARG A 88 10.57 4.18 -4.36
CA ARG A 88 9.15 4.40 -4.68
C ARG A 88 8.20 3.64 -3.77
N LEU A 89 6.97 4.14 -3.69
CA LEU A 89 5.82 3.37 -3.21
C LEU A 89 4.91 2.92 -4.36
N ARG A 90 4.25 1.79 -4.17
CA ARG A 90 3.17 1.25 -5.00
C ARG A 90 1.97 1.02 -4.09
N PHE A 91 0.85 1.64 -4.40
CA PHE A 91 -0.38 1.54 -3.62
C PHE A 91 -1.54 1.11 -4.51
N ASP A 92 -2.17 0.00 -4.14
CA ASP A 92 -3.32 -0.55 -4.86
C ASP A 92 -4.57 -0.38 -4.01
N PHE A 93 -5.67 0.06 -4.61
CA PHE A 93 -6.91 0.38 -3.90
C PHE A 93 -8.15 0.05 -4.74
N ASN A 94 -9.27 -0.24 -4.09
CA ASN A 94 -10.54 -0.45 -4.81
C ASN A 94 -11.06 0.87 -5.34
N PHE A 95 -11.19 0.95 -6.66
CA PHE A 95 -11.85 2.05 -7.35
C PHE A 95 -12.25 1.59 -8.77
N PRO A 96 -13.51 1.75 -9.17
CA PRO A 96 -14.06 1.06 -10.34
C PRO A 96 -13.62 1.65 -11.69
N ARG A 97 -13.09 2.87 -11.69
CA ARG A 97 -12.73 3.62 -12.90
C ARG A 97 -11.32 4.23 -12.77
N PRO A 98 -10.71 4.70 -13.88
CA PRO A 98 -9.55 5.57 -13.78
C PRO A 98 -9.84 6.82 -12.96
N MET A 99 -8.81 7.31 -12.26
CA MET A 99 -8.88 8.64 -11.65
C MET A 99 -8.80 9.70 -12.75
N THR A 100 -9.49 10.82 -12.58
CA THR A 100 -9.30 11.97 -13.48
C THR A 100 -8.00 12.70 -13.15
N ALA A 101 -7.52 13.54 -14.06
CA ALA A 101 -6.33 14.35 -13.82
C ALA A 101 -6.51 15.29 -12.62
N GLU A 102 -7.71 15.81 -12.42
CA GLU A 102 -8.09 16.68 -11.30
C GLU A 102 -8.09 15.91 -9.99
N GLU A 103 -8.61 14.68 -9.97
CA GLU A 103 -8.58 13.81 -8.78
C GLU A 103 -7.14 13.44 -8.40
N ILE A 104 -6.29 13.11 -9.38
CA ILE A 104 -4.87 12.82 -9.14
C ILE A 104 -4.18 14.05 -8.53
N ARG A 105 -4.40 15.23 -9.13
CA ARG A 105 -3.84 16.49 -8.63
C ARG A 105 -4.34 16.80 -7.22
N ALA A 106 -5.64 16.68 -6.96
CA ALA A 106 -6.22 16.95 -5.65
C ALA A 106 -5.68 16.02 -4.56
N VAL A 107 -5.44 14.75 -4.87
CA VAL A 107 -4.78 13.81 -3.94
C VAL A 107 -3.34 14.22 -3.68
N GLU A 108 -2.58 14.54 -4.72
CA GLU A 108 -1.18 14.98 -4.60
C GLU A 108 -1.07 16.29 -3.78
N ASP A 109 -1.91 17.28 -4.08
CA ASP A 109 -1.98 18.56 -3.38
C ASP A 109 -2.30 18.35 -1.89
N LEU A 110 -3.30 17.52 -1.58
CA LEU A 110 -3.70 17.24 -0.20
C LEU A 110 -2.59 16.53 0.58
N VAL A 111 -1.88 15.57 -0.02
CA VAL A 111 -0.73 14.93 0.64
C VAL A 111 0.36 15.95 0.94
N ASN A 112 0.68 16.82 -0.02
CA ASN A 112 1.70 17.85 0.14
C ASN A 112 1.30 18.93 1.15
N GLU A 113 0.02 19.30 1.23
CA GLU A 113 -0.51 20.17 2.28
C GLU A 113 -0.22 19.59 3.66
N LYS A 114 -0.54 18.30 3.88
CA LYS A 114 -0.28 17.63 5.16
C LYS A 114 1.20 17.43 5.45
N ILE A 115 2.04 17.34 4.43
CA ILE A 115 3.50 17.38 4.59
C ILE A 115 3.96 18.76 5.07
N ALA A 116 3.47 19.83 4.46
CA ALA A 116 3.82 21.20 4.81
C ALA A 116 3.39 21.59 6.24
N GLU A 117 2.29 21.02 6.74
CA GLU A 117 1.84 21.18 8.13
C GLU A 117 2.80 20.59 9.18
N ASN A 118 3.76 19.74 8.75
CA ASN A 118 4.78 19.14 9.62
C ASN A 118 4.20 18.43 10.86
N ILE A 119 3.16 17.64 10.63
CA ILE A 119 2.35 16.97 11.65
C ILE A 119 3.18 15.88 12.33
N PRO A 120 3.21 15.81 13.68
CA PRO A 120 3.83 14.70 14.39
C PRO A 120 3.17 13.35 14.07
N VAL A 121 4.00 12.33 13.86
CA VAL A 121 3.55 10.94 13.73
C VAL A 121 3.73 10.26 15.07
N VAL A 122 2.63 9.87 15.69
CA VAL A 122 2.61 9.28 17.03
C VAL A 122 2.03 7.87 16.97
N PHE A 123 2.45 7.00 17.88
CA PHE A 123 1.84 5.68 18.01
C PHE A 123 1.43 5.38 19.46
N GLU A 124 0.42 4.54 19.58
CA GLU A 124 -0.03 3.93 20.84
C GLU A 124 -0.04 2.41 20.64
N GLU A 125 0.30 1.66 21.68
CA GLU A 125 0.06 0.22 21.76
C GLU A 125 -1.24 -0.02 22.53
N MET A 126 -2.17 -0.76 21.93
CA MET A 126 -3.46 -1.04 22.55
C MET A 126 -3.98 -2.43 22.16
N PRO A 127 -4.95 -2.99 22.91
CA PRO A 127 -5.58 -4.25 22.53
C PRO A 127 -6.25 -4.18 21.16
N TYR A 128 -6.15 -5.25 20.36
CA TYR A 128 -6.75 -5.33 19.02
C TYR A 128 -8.26 -5.01 19.03
N GLU A 129 -9.00 -5.59 19.97
CA GLU A 129 -10.45 -5.37 20.11
C GLU A 129 -10.79 -3.90 20.40
N ARG A 130 -9.94 -3.20 21.17
CA ARG A 130 -10.11 -1.77 21.43
C ARG A 130 -9.87 -0.96 20.15
N ALA A 131 -8.80 -1.24 19.42
CA ALA A 131 -8.51 -0.55 18.16
C ALA A 131 -9.66 -0.70 17.15
N ARG A 132 -10.23 -1.91 17.04
CA ARG A 132 -11.40 -2.20 16.21
C ARG A 132 -12.65 -1.45 16.66
N ALA A 133 -12.92 -1.41 17.96
CA ALA A 133 -14.05 -0.67 18.52
C ALA A 133 -13.93 0.85 18.30
N GLU A 134 -12.72 1.40 18.27
CA GLU A 134 -12.44 2.80 17.92
C GLU A 134 -12.48 3.07 16.40
N GLY A 135 -12.82 2.06 15.57
CA GLY A 135 -12.89 2.20 14.12
C GLY A 135 -11.53 2.32 13.44
N ILE A 136 -10.43 2.04 14.16
CA ILE A 136 -9.09 2.06 13.59
C ILE A 136 -8.97 0.83 12.70
N VAL A 137 -8.70 1.06 11.42
CA VAL A 137 -8.63 -0.01 10.43
C VAL A 137 -7.18 -0.40 10.19
N GLY A 138 -6.96 -1.71 10.04
CA GLY A 138 -5.71 -2.29 9.59
C GLY A 138 -5.98 -3.05 8.30
N VAL A 139 -4.97 -3.18 7.45
CA VAL A 139 -5.15 -3.81 6.13
C VAL A 139 -5.17 -5.35 6.25
N PHE A 140 -4.71 -5.90 7.38
CA PHE A 140 -4.52 -7.34 7.56
C PHE A 140 -5.02 -7.82 8.94
N ASP A 141 -6.34 -7.78 9.14
CA ASP A 141 -7.01 -8.17 10.39
C ASP A 141 -6.54 -9.52 10.97
N ASN A 142 -6.26 -10.51 10.12
CA ASN A 142 -5.87 -11.87 10.55
C ASN A 142 -4.39 -12.02 10.95
N LYS A 143 -3.60 -10.94 10.99
CA LYS A 143 -2.15 -10.98 11.25
C LYS A 143 -1.72 -10.24 12.50
N TYR A 144 -2.66 -9.63 13.22
CA TYR A 144 -2.38 -8.89 14.44
C TYR A 144 -2.48 -9.83 15.66
N GLY A 145 -1.56 -9.67 16.62
CA GLY A 145 -1.67 -10.32 17.93
C GLY A 145 -2.63 -9.58 18.85
N ASP A 146 -2.66 -9.97 20.13
CA ASP A 146 -3.57 -9.38 21.12
C ASP A 146 -3.38 -7.86 21.32
N VAL A 147 -2.16 -7.38 21.10
CA VAL A 147 -1.77 -5.96 21.16
C VAL A 147 -1.29 -5.48 19.79
N VAL A 148 -1.76 -4.31 19.38
CA VAL A 148 -1.43 -3.67 18.10
C VAL A 148 -0.87 -2.27 18.30
N LYS A 149 0.01 -1.86 17.37
CA LYS A 149 0.44 -0.47 17.22
C LYS A 149 -0.53 0.27 16.32
N THR A 150 -1.07 1.37 16.82
CA THR A 150 -1.90 2.31 16.04
C THR A 150 -1.12 3.59 15.83
N TYR A 151 -0.89 3.97 14.58
CA TYR A 151 -0.20 5.19 14.21
C TYR A 151 -1.23 6.28 13.88
N SER A 152 -0.99 7.49 14.37
CA SER A 152 -1.81 8.67 14.09
C SER A 152 -0.94 9.77 13.48
N ILE A 153 -1.46 10.41 12.44
CA ILE A 153 -0.89 11.61 11.82
C ILE A 153 -1.91 12.73 12.01
N GLY A 154 -1.82 13.39 13.16
CA GLY A 154 -2.83 14.37 13.59
C GLY A 154 -4.23 13.76 13.58
N GLY A 155 -5.21 14.52 13.10
CA GLY A 155 -6.58 14.02 12.84
C GLY A 155 -6.79 13.50 11.42
N PHE A 156 -5.74 13.42 10.60
CA PHE A 156 -5.88 13.15 9.16
C PHE A 156 -5.83 11.66 8.83
N SER A 157 -4.94 10.90 9.47
CA SER A 157 -4.81 9.45 9.30
C SER A 157 -4.63 8.77 10.66
N ARG A 158 -5.31 7.63 10.84
CA ARG A 158 -5.17 6.76 12.01
C ARG A 158 -5.35 5.31 11.60
N GLU A 159 -4.28 4.52 11.68
CA GLU A 159 -4.24 3.16 11.13
C GLU A 159 -3.48 2.18 12.03
N MET A 160 -3.89 0.91 12.02
CA MET A 160 -3.11 -0.17 12.65
C MET A 160 -1.94 -0.55 11.76
N CYS A 161 -0.71 -0.32 12.23
CA CYS A 161 0.49 -0.55 11.43
C CYS A 161 1.69 -0.99 12.28
N GLY A 162 2.47 -1.95 11.78
CA GLY A 162 3.66 -2.50 12.48
C GLY A 162 5.01 -2.06 11.90
N GLY A 163 5.02 -1.31 10.79
CA GLY A 163 6.26 -0.83 10.17
C GLY A 163 6.79 0.46 10.81
N PRO A 164 8.06 0.83 10.58
CA PRO A 164 8.62 2.13 11.00
C PRO A 164 8.00 3.30 10.23
N HIS A 165 7.96 4.48 10.86
CA HIS A 165 7.47 5.72 10.27
C HIS A 165 8.44 6.87 10.53
N ALA A 166 8.42 7.88 9.65
CA ALA A 166 9.07 9.16 9.93
C ALA A 166 8.44 9.81 11.17
N ALA A 167 9.20 10.62 11.92
CA ALA A 167 8.70 11.20 13.17
C ALA A 167 7.68 12.32 12.94
N ARG A 168 7.70 12.94 11.75
CA ARG A 168 6.84 14.06 11.36
C ARG A 168 6.70 14.12 9.84
N THR A 169 5.58 14.65 9.37
CA THR A 169 5.30 14.69 7.92
C THR A 169 6.24 15.62 7.16
N GLY A 170 6.81 16.64 7.80
CA GLY A 170 7.77 17.56 7.15
C GLY A 170 9.11 16.93 6.78
N GLU A 171 9.42 15.73 7.27
CA GLU A 171 10.62 14.97 6.89
C GLU A 171 10.50 14.28 5.52
N LEU A 172 9.31 14.30 4.90
CA LEU A 172 9.02 13.55 3.69
C LEU A 172 9.51 14.26 2.42
N GLY A 173 9.74 15.59 2.46
CA GLY A 173 10.06 16.36 1.24
C GLY A 173 8.80 16.65 0.43
N HIS A 174 8.83 16.43 -0.88
CA HIS A 174 7.69 16.63 -1.77
C HIS A 174 7.14 15.30 -2.29
N PHE A 175 5.83 15.09 -2.19
CA PHE A 175 5.18 13.89 -2.68
C PHE A 175 4.70 14.04 -4.11
N ARG A 176 4.95 13.04 -4.95
CA ARG A 176 4.52 13.04 -6.35
C ARG A 176 4.00 11.70 -6.84
N ILE A 177 2.84 11.70 -7.46
CA ILE A 177 2.26 10.57 -8.18
C ILE A 177 2.89 10.49 -9.58
N VAL A 178 3.69 9.46 -9.80
CA VAL A 178 4.38 9.22 -11.08
C VAL A 178 3.45 8.54 -12.07
N LYS A 179 2.57 7.65 -11.60
CA LYS A 179 1.69 6.88 -12.46
C LYS A 179 0.45 6.40 -11.74
N GLU A 180 -0.69 6.52 -12.40
CA GLU A 180 -1.96 5.86 -12.07
C GLU A 180 -2.33 4.89 -13.21
N GLN A 181 -2.76 3.67 -12.89
CA GLN A 181 -3.17 2.67 -13.89
C GLN A 181 -4.06 1.57 -13.29
N SER A 182 -4.72 0.82 -14.16
CA SER A 182 -5.45 -0.40 -13.76
C SER A 182 -4.49 -1.46 -13.22
N SER A 183 -4.84 -2.09 -12.09
CA SER A 183 -4.13 -3.27 -11.57
C SER A 183 -4.86 -4.57 -11.92
N SER A 184 -6.19 -4.56 -11.74
CA SER A 184 -7.11 -5.64 -12.06
C SER A 184 -8.53 -5.05 -12.13
N SER A 185 -9.54 -5.86 -12.43
CA SER A 185 -10.94 -5.40 -12.39
C SER A 185 -11.26 -4.78 -11.02
N GLY A 186 -11.80 -3.56 -11.02
CA GLY A 186 -12.18 -2.82 -9.81
C GLY A 186 -11.03 -2.33 -8.92
N VAL A 187 -9.77 -2.48 -9.33
CA VAL A 187 -8.58 -2.09 -8.55
C VAL A 187 -7.65 -1.20 -9.36
N ARG A 188 -7.32 -0.05 -8.79
CA ARG A 188 -6.38 0.93 -9.34
C ARG A 188 -5.06 0.86 -8.59
N ARG A 189 -3.99 1.29 -9.27
CA ARG A 189 -2.62 1.31 -8.75
C ARG A 189 -1.98 2.66 -8.98
N ILE A 190 -1.52 3.26 -7.89
CA ILE A 190 -0.65 4.42 -7.88
C ILE A 190 0.80 3.97 -7.67
N LYS A 191 1.72 4.58 -8.41
CA LYS A 191 3.15 4.64 -8.09
C LYS A 191 3.51 6.08 -7.77
N ALA A 192 4.19 6.29 -6.65
CA ALA A 192 4.59 7.60 -6.19
C ALA A 192 6.00 7.59 -5.60
N VAL A 193 6.60 8.77 -5.49
CA VAL A 193 7.94 9.01 -4.99
C VAL A 193 7.94 10.20 -4.02
N LEU A 194 9.06 10.37 -3.31
CA LEU A 194 9.36 11.56 -2.55
C LEU A 194 10.57 12.26 -3.20
N GLU A 195 10.48 13.57 -3.39
CA GLU A 195 11.49 14.46 -3.99
C GLU A 195 12.05 15.46 -2.98
#